data_AF-A0A0F9IV49-F1
#
_entry.id   AF-A0A0F9IV49-F1
#
_cell.length_a   1.000
_cell.length_b   1.000
_cell.length_c   1.000
_cell.angle_alpha   90.00
_cell.angle_beta   90.00
_cell.angle_gamma   90.00
#
_symmetry.space_group_name_H-M   'P 1'
#
loop_
_entity.id
_entity.type
_entity.pdbx_description
1 polymer ?
#
loop_
_entity_poly.entity_id
_entity_poly.type
_entity_poly.pdbx_seq_one_letter_code
_entity_poly.pdbx_strand_id
1 'polypeptide(L)'
;MPRTPETVYFEGASVFDACILAQFDLCQRLENLADSLPFKVDTRAAAILAKQLQSTLRRCHRLEETIIFPLLLKKDTKIHTVLDRLRHEHQEDEDHARDIQESIQAFVTAAHKEDAERLGYMLRCMFIPLRRHLAFECDYVMPFLLPTASQ
;
A
#
# COMPACT_ATOMS: atom_id res chain seq x y z
N MET A 1 -13.35 13.02 27.77
CA MET A 1 -14.52 13.58 27.06
C MET A 1 -14.87 12.68 25.89
N PRO A 2 -16.15 12.48 25.53
CA PRO A 2 -16.52 11.71 24.34
C PRO A 2 -16.00 12.43 23.08
N ARG A 3 -15.39 11.68 22.14
CA ARG A 3 -14.94 12.25 20.85
C ARG A 3 -16.16 12.65 20.02
N THR A 4 -16.15 13.84 19.45
CA THR A 4 -17.19 14.26 18.50
C THR A 4 -16.93 13.59 17.14
N PRO A 5 -17.96 13.42 16.29
CA PRO A 5 -17.78 12.86 14.95
C PRO A 5 -16.67 13.55 14.16
N GLU A 6 -16.63 14.89 14.17
CA GLU A 6 -15.60 15.69 13.48
C GLU A 6 -14.17 15.37 13.93
N THR A 7 -13.94 15.21 15.24
CA THR A 7 -12.60 14.83 15.74
C THR A 7 -12.17 13.44 15.27
N VAL A 8 -13.11 12.50 15.12
CA VAL A 8 -12.83 11.15 14.62
C VAL A 8 -12.47 11.17 13.12
N TYR A 9 -13.18 11.97 12.32
CA TYR A 9 -12.86 12.10 10.88
C TYR A 9 -11.51 12.78 10.66
N PHE A 10 -11.20 13.84 11.42
CA PHE A 10 -9.93 14.56 11.29
C PHE A 10 -8.72 13.72 11.72
N GLU A 11 -8.80 13.03 12.87
CA GLU A 11 -7.77 12.08 13.30
C GLU A 11 -7.60 10.95 12.28
N GLY A 12 -8.71 10.41 11.75
CA GLY A 12 -8.69 9.40 10.69
C GLY A 12 -7.96 9.88 9.43
N ALA A 13 -8.26 11.10 8.95
CA ALA A 13 -7.63 11.70 7.77
C ALA A 13 -6.12 11.85 7.93
N SER A 14 -5.64 12.34 9.09
CA SER A 14 -4.20 12.53 9.32
C SER A 14 -3.43 11.21 9.36
N VAL A 15 -3.96 10.19 10.03
CA VAL A 15 -3.29 8.88 10.09
C VAL A 15 -3.35 8.18 8.72
N PHE A 16 -4.44 8.36 7.98
CA PHE A 16 -4.60 7.82 6.63
C PHE A 16 -3.64 8.48 5.63
N ASP A 17 -3.45 9.80 5.70
CA ASP A 17 -2.48 10.53 4.87
C ASP A 17 -1.05 10.00 5.09
N ALA A 18 -0.67 9.78 6.35
CA ALA A 18 0.62 9.17 6.68
C ALA A 18 0.78 7.74 6.12
N CYS A 19 -0.31 6.97 6.04
CA CYS A 19 -0.32 5.65 5.40
C CYS A 19 -0.11 5.77 3.89
N ILE A 20 -0.87 6.63 3.21
CA ILE A 20 -0.73 6.90 1.78
C ILE A 20 0.71 7.29 1.42
N LEU A 21 1.29 8.24 2.16
CA LEU A 21 2.67 8.70 1.94
C LEU A 21 3.69 7.57 2.10
N ALA A 22 3.52 6.69 3.10
CA ALA A 22 4.39 5.55 3.31
C ALA A 22 4.31 4.53 2.15
N GLN A 23 3.12 4.33 1.59
CA GLN A 23 2.93 3.43 0.45
C GLN A 23 3.50 4.02 -0.85
N PHE A 24 3.42 5.33 -1.06
CA PHE A 24 4.11 6.00 -2.17
C PHE A 24 5.64 5.87 -2.08
N ASP A 25 6.22 6.04 -0.88
CA ASP A 25 7.66 5.79 -0.66
C ASP A 25 8.04 4.35 -1.04
N LEU A 26 7.24 3.36 -0.63
CA LEU A 26 7.46 1.97 -1.03
C LEU A 26 7.41 1.80 -2.54
N CYS A 27 6.40 2.35 -3.22
CA CYS A 27 6.31 2.28 -4.68
C CYS A 27 7.57 2.83 -5.36
N GLN A 28 8.05 4.00 -4.91
CA GLN A 28 9.27 4.60 -5.47
C GLN A 28 10.50 3.72 -5.24
N ARG A 29 10.64 3.14 -4.05
CA ARG A 29 11.79 2.30 -3.70
C ARG A 29 11.77 0.97 -4.42
N LEU A 30 10.60 0.38 -4.63
CA LEU A 30 10.42 -0.84 -5.42
C LEU A 30 10.77 -0.59 -6.89
N GLU A 31 10.34 0.54 -7.46
CA GLU A 31 10.69 0.93 -8.83
C GLU A 31 12.19 1.14 -9.00
N ASN A 32 12.83 1.86 -8.06
CA ASN A 32 14.29 2.05 -8.08
C ASN A 32 15.05 0.72 -8.01
N LEU A 33 14.57 -0.25 -7.23
CA LEU A 33 15.14 -1.60 -7.19
C LEU A 33 14.90 -2.34 -8.52
N ALA A 34 13.70 -2.22 -9.09
CA ALA A 34 13.33 -2.87 -10.34
C ALA A 34 14.15 -2.35 -11.54
N ASP A 35 14.56 -1.09 -11.50
CA ASP A 35 15.38 -0.44 -12.54
C ASP A 35 16.89 -0.67 -12.35
N SER A 36 17.33 -1.05 -11.15
CA SER A 36 18.75 -1.33 -10.87
C SER A 36 19.19 -2.76 -11.17
N LEU A 37 18.23 -3.67 -11.33
CA LEU A 37 18.47 -5.07 -11.69
C LEU A 37 19.06 -5.22 -13.12
N PRO A 38 19.96 -6.19 -13.37
CA PRO A 38 20.62 -7.07 -12.39
C PRO A 38 21.89 -6.47 -11.75
N PHE A 39 22.41 -5.36 -12.29
CA PHE A 39 23.83 -5.01 -12.11
C PHE A 39 24.15 -4.10 -10.92
N LYS A 40 23.14 -3.45 -10.30
CA LYS A 40 23.34 -2.43 -9.25
C LYS A 40 22.44 -2.65 -8.03
N VAL A 41 22.30 -3.90 -7.61
CA VAL A 41 21.46 -4.25 -6.46
C VAL A 41 22.27 -4.17 -5.17
N ASP A 42 21.88 -3.26 -4.28
CA ASP A 42 22.24 -3.35 -2.87
C ASP A 42 21.34 -4.41 -2.21
N THR A 43 21.91 -5.59 -1.99
CA THR A 43 21.20 -6.76 -1.44
C THR A 43 20.71 -6.54 -0.01
N ARG A 44 21.43 -5.75 0.79
CA ARG A 44 21.01 -5.40 2.15
C ARG A 44 19.83 -4.44 2.11
N ALA A 45 19.88 -3.41 1.27
CA ALA A 45 18.78 -2.48 1.09
C ALA A 45 17.53 -3.19 0.55
N ALA A 46 17.70 -4.11 -0.40
CA ALA A 46 16.61 -4.93 -0.94
C ALA A 46 15.94 -5.80 0.14
N ALA A 47 16.71 -6.48 0.99
CA ALA A 47 16.17 -7.29 2.08
C ALA A 47 15.43 -6.45 3.15
N ILE A 48 15.90 -5.23 3.43
CA ILE A 48 15.21 -4.29 4.32
C ILE A 48 13.89 -3.82 3.68
N LEU A 49 13.92 -3.43 2.41
CA LEU A 49 12.73 -3.01 1.66
C LEU A 49 11.67 -4.11 1.64
N ALA A 50 12.05 -5.36 1.42
CA ALA A 50 11.14 -6.51 1.42
C ALA A 50 10.37 -6.66 2.75
N LYS A 51 11.07 -6.54 3.89
CA LYS A 51 10.45 -6.60 5.22
C LYS A 51 9.54 -5.41 5.48
N GLN A 52 9.94 -4.23 5.02
CA GLN A 52 9.15 -3.00 5.16
C GLN A 52 7.89 -3.02 4.30
N LEU A 53 7.94 -3.61 3.10
CA LEU A 53 6.79 -3.75 2.21
C LEU A 53 5.63 -4.46 2.93
N GLN A 54 5.86 -5.70 3.38
CA GLN A 54 4.81 -6.50 4.02
C GLN A 54 4.26 -5.85 5.29
N SER A 55 5.14 -5.32 6.15
CA SER A 55 4.71 -4.70 7.41
C SER A 55 3.96 -3.38 7.21
N THR A 56 4.30 -2.60 6.18
CA THR A 56 3.62 -1.35 5.88
C THR A 56 2.26 -1.58 5.24
N LEU A 57 2.15 -2.47 4.23
CA LEU A 57 0.86 -2.79 3.59
C LEU A 57 -0.14 -3.27 4.63
N ARG A 58 0.23 -4.27 5.44
CA ARG A 58 -0.60 -4.78 6.55
C ARG A 58 -1.09 -3.70 7.51
N ARG A 59 -0.23 -2.73 7.80
CA ARG A 59 -0.58 -1.63 8.71
C ARG A 59 -1.57 -0.67 8.05
N CYS A 60 -1.38 -0.34 6.77
CA CYS A 60 -2.25 0.57 6.02
C CYS A 60 -3.61 -0.07 5.74
N HIS A 61 -3.63 -1.27 5.16
CA HIS A 61 -4.88 -2.02 4.88
C HIS A 61 -5.69 -2.26 6.17
N ARG A 62 -5.02 -2.58 7.30
CA ARG A 62 -5.72 -2.71 8.59
C ARG A 62 -6.32 -1.39 9.05
N LEU A 63 -5.60 -0.27 8.91
CA LEU A 63 -6.15 1.04 9.25
C LEU A 63 -7.38 1.33 8.40
N GLU A 64 -7.29 1.09 7.09
CA GLU A 64 -8.39 1.28 6.16
C GLU A 64 -9.60 0.44 6.57
N GLU A 65 -9.43 -0.86 6.76
CA GLU A 65 -10.53 -1.77 7.07
C GLU A 65 -11.16 -1.53 8.45
N THR A 66 -10.36 -1.10 9.43
CA THR A 66 -10.85 -0.94 10.81
C THR A 66 -11.35 0.47 11.12
N ILE A 67 -10.86 1.49 10.41
CA ILE A 67 -11.21 2.88 10.65
C ILE A 67 -11.90 3.49 9.43
N ILE A 68 -11.27 3.44 8.25
CA ILE A 68 -11.70 4.22 7.09
C ILE A 68 -12.96 3.62 6.43
N PHE A 69 -12.98 2.32 6.18
CA PHE A 69 -14.11 1.62 5.56
C PHE A 69 -15.39 1.74 6.39
N PRO A 70 -15.37 1.60 7.73
CA PRO A 70 -16.54 1.92 8.56
C PRO A 70 -17.02 3.36 8.45
N LEU A 71 -16.12 4.34 8.31
CA LEU A 71 -16.49 5.75 8.14
C LEU A 71 -17.13 6.00 6.77
N LEU A 72 -16.59 5.40 5.70
CA LEU A 72 -17.18 5.46 4.36
C LEU A 72 -18.56 4.83 4.33
N LEU A 73 -18.73 3.64 4.92
CA LEU A 73 -20.00 2.92 4.94
C LEU A 73 -21.10 3.67 5.70
N LYS A 74 -20.73 4.43 6.75
CA LYS A 74 -21.67 5.31 7.46
C LYS A 74 -22.14 6.49 6.62
N LYS A 75 -21.31 6.97 5.67
CA LYS A 75 -21.67 8.08 4.77
C LYS A 75 -22.46 7.61 3.55
N ASP A 76 -22.07 6.49 2.96
CA ASP A 76 -22.78 5.88 1.83
C ASP A 76 -22.89 4.36 2.00
N THR A 77 -24.10 3.87 2.27
CA THR A 77 -24.34 2.44 2.45
C THR A 77 -24.24 1.64 1.15
N LYS A 78 -24.28 2.30 -0.02
CA LYS A 78 -24.20 1.64 -1.33
C LYS A 78 -22.77 1.25 -1.72
N ILE A 79 -21.76 1.72 -0.99
CA ILE A 79 -20.34 1.45 -1.29
C ILE A 79 -19.89 0.05 -0.85
N HIS A 80 -20.74 -0.75 -0.20
CA HIS A 80 -20.37 -2.06 0.36
C HIS A 80 -19.66 -2.98 -0.64
N THR A 81 -20.15 -3.08 -1.88
CA THR A 81 -19.54 -3.92 -2.92
C THR A 81 -18.15 -3.43 -3.34
N VAL A 82 -17.91 -2.12 -3.29
CA VAL A 82 -16.58 -1.54 -3.54
C VAL A 82 -15.65 -1.88 -2.37
N LEU A 83 -16.11 -1.74 -1.13
CA LEU A 83 -15.30 -2.07 0.05
C LEU A 83 -14.93 -3.57 0.07
N ASP A 84 -15.85 -4.46 -0.30
CA ASP A 84 -15.55 -5.88 -0.41
C ASP A 84 -14.49 -6.16 -1.48
N ARG A 85 -14.57 -5.49 -2.64
CA ARG A 85 -13.54 -5.60 -3.68
C ARG A 85 -12.18 -5.12 -3.18
N LEU A 86 -12.12 -3.97 -2.50
CA LEU A 86 -10.87 -3.43 -1.94
C LEU A 86 -10.24 -4.39 -0.93
N ARG A 87 -11.03 -5.06 -0.08
CA ARG A 87 -10.49 -6.11 0.82
C ARG A 87 -9.87 -7.29 0.07
N HIS A 88 -10.42 -7.67 -1.07
CA HIS A 88 -9.81 -8.70 -1.91
C HIS A 88 -8.52 -8.20 -2.54
N GLU A 89 -8.51 -6.97 -3.06
CA GLU A 89 -7.29 -6.32 -3.58
C GLU A 89 -6.19 -6.25 -2.50
N HIS A 90 -6.53 -5.90 -1.25
CA HIS A 90 -5.57 -5.90 -0.12
C HIS A 90 -4.98 -7.28 0.15
N GLN A 91 -5.80 -8.32 0.11
CA GLN A 91 -5.34 -9.69 0.33
C GLN A 91 -4.38 -10.13 -0.79
N GLU A 92 -4.71 -9.82 -2.05
CA GLU A 92 -3.84 -10.08 -3.21
C GLU A 92 -2.50 -9.34 -3.09
N ASP A 93 -2.53 -8.07 -2.68
CA ASP A 93 -1.33 -7.24 -2.48
C ASP A 93 -0.45 -7.77 -1.33
N GLU A 94 -1.06 -8.20 -0.22
CA GLU A 94 -0.31 -8.81 0.90
C GLU A 94 0.32 -10.16 0.53
N ASP A 95 -0.38 -10.99 -0.24
CA ASP A 95 0.13 -12.26 -0.74
C ASP A 95 1.30 -12.02 -1.72
N HIS A 96 1.16 -11.07 -2.63
CA HIS A 96 2.23 -10.71 -3.56
C HIS A 96 3.45 -10.12 -2.83
N ALA A 97 3.24 -9.28 -1.81
CA ALA A 97 4.32 -8.75 -0.99
C ALA A 97 5.14 -9.85 -0.30
N ARG A 98 4.49 -10.94 0.15
CA ARG A 98 5.18 -12.14 0.68
C ARG A 98 6.01 -12.81 -0.42
N ASP A 99 5.45 -13.03 -1.59
CA ASP A 99 6.16 -13.70 -2.70
C ASP A 99 7.39 -12.90 -3.17
N ILE A 100 7.28 -11.56 -3.17
CA ILE A 100 8.41 -10.65 -3.43
C ILE A 100 9.48 -10.80 -2.36
N GLN A 101 9.08 -10.88 -1.08
CA GLN A 101 10.02 -11.05 0.02
C GLN A 101 10.83 -12.34 -0.11
N GLU A 102 10.16 -13.45 -0.43
CA GLU A 102 10.81 -14.74 -0.68
C GLU A 102 11.75 -14.68 -1.89
N SER A 103 11.29 -14.04 -2.98
CA SER A 103 12.07 -13.89 -4.21
C SER A 103 13.32 -13.02 -4.01
N ILE A 104 13.22 -11.94 -3.24
CA ILE A 104 14.38 -11.11 -2.85
C ILE A 104 15.35 -11.94 -2.01
N GLN A 105 14.86 -12.72 -1.04
CA GLN A 105 15.73 -13.53 -0.19
C GLN A 105 16.49 -14.61 -1.00
N ALA A 106 15.82 -15.21 -1.99
CA ALA A 106 16.45 -16.13 -2.92
C ALA A 106 17.51 -15.43 -3.78
N PHE A 107 17.16 -14.30 -4.40
CA PHE A 107 18.06 -13.50 -5.24
C PHE A 107 19.32 -13.03 -4.50
N VAL A 108 19.19 -12.65 -3.22
CA VAL A 108 20.33 -12.26 -2.36
C VAL A 108 21.28 -13.44 -2.08
N THR A 109 20.77 -14.67 -2.09
CA THR A 109 21.55 -15.87 -1.74
C THR A 109 22.31 -16.45 -2.93
N ALA A 110 21.69 -16.46 -4.11
CA ALA A 110 22.31 -16.92 -5.35
C ALA A 110 21.69 -16.16 -6.53
N ALA A 111 22.36 -15.11 -7.01
CA ALA A 111 21.84 -14.26 -8.07
C ALA A 111 22.17 -14.85 -9.46
N HIS A 112 21.18 -15.39 -10.17
CA HIS A 112 21.27 -15.62 -11.61
C HIS A 112 20.61 -14.49 -12.40
N LYS A 113 21.02 -14.31 -13.66
CA LYS A 113 20.45 -13.26 -14.52
C LYS A 113 18.95 -13.45 -14.76
N GLU A 114 18.50 -14.69 -14.93
CA GLU A 114 17.06 -15.02 -15.10
C GLU A 114 16.23 -14.67 -13.86
N ASP A 115 16.80 -14.82 -12.66
CA ASP A 115 16.14 -14.42 -11.40
C ASP A 115 15.92 -12.91 -11.32
N ALA A 116 16.82 -12.12 -11.91
CA ALA A 116 16.70 -10.66 -11.93
C ALA A 116 15.56 -10.17 -12.83
N GLU A 117 15.36 -10.77 -14.01
CA GLU A 117 14.26 -10.41 -14.90
C GLU A 117 12.90 -10.75 -14.27
N ARG A 118 12.78 -11.95 -13.68
CA ARG A 118 11.59 -12.36 -12.93
C ARG A 118 11.33 -11.45 -11.74
N LEU A 119 12.34 -11.15 -10.93
CA LEU A 119 12.20 -10.26 -9.78
C LEU A 119 11.77 -8.85 -10.23
N GLY A 120 12.39 -8.33 -11.30
CA GLY A 120 12.02 -7.04 -11.88
C GLY A 120 10.57 -6.98 -12.36
N TYR A 121 10.03 -8.08 -12.89
CA TYR A 121 8.62 -8.21 -13.24
C TYR A 121 7.72 -8.19 -12.00
N MET A 122 8.03 -9.01 -10.99
CA MET A 122 7.23 -9.08 -9.74
C MET A 122 7.16 -7.71 -9.04
N LEU A 123 8.29 -7.01 -8.92
CA LEU A 123 8.34 -5.66 -8.34
C LEU A 123 7.39 -4.69 -9.08
N ARG A 124 7.41 -4.69 -10.43
CA ARG A 124 6.52 -3.86 -11.26
C ARG A 124 5.05 -4.22 -11.09
N CYS A 125 4.75 -5.51 -10.98
CA CYS A 125 3.39 -5.98 -10.72
C CYS A 125 2.90 -5.64 -9.31
N MET A 126 3.77 -5.26 -8.37
CA MET A 126 3.38 -4.74 -7.06
C MET A 126 3.17 -3.22 -7.08
N PHE A 127 4.16 -2.43 -7.53
CA PHE A 127 4.06 -0.97 -7.38
C PHE A 127 3.11 -0.31 -8.38
N ILE A 128 2.86 -0.88 -9.55
CA ILE A 128 1.97 -0.28 -10.56
C ILE A 128 0.50 -0.35 -10.11
N PRO A 129 -0.06 -1.51 -9.73
CA PRO A 129 -1.42 -1.56 -9.18
C PRO A 129 -1.56 -0.76 -7.89
N LEU A 130 -0.58 -0.86 -6.98
CA LEU A 130 -0.62 -0.11 -5.72
C LEU A 130 -0.70 1.40 -5.97
N ARG A 131 0.05 1.97 -6.93
CA ARG A 131 -0.10 3.39 -7.31
C ARG A 131 -1.52 3.74 -7.77
N ARG A 132 -2.21 2.85 -8.49
CA ARG A 132 -3.60 3.06 -8.91
C ARG A 132 -4.56 2.99 -7.73
N HIS A 133 -4.31 2.09 -6.80
CA HIS A 133 -5.04 2.02 -5.54
C HIS A 133 -4.87 3.33 -4.74
N LEU A 134 -3.63 3.78 -4.53
CA LEU A 134 -3.34 5.04 -3.85
C LEU A 134 -3.94 6.26 -4.55
N ALA A 135 -3.96 6.29 -5.89
CA ALA A 135 -4.62 7.35 -6.64
C ALA A 135 -6.13 7.38 -6.35
N PHE A 136 -6.79 6.21 -6.32
CA PHE A 136 -8.20 6.13 -5.91
C PHE A 136 -8.41 6.63 -4.48
N GLU A 137 -7.51 6.28 -3.55
CA GLU A 137 -7.58 6.75 -2.18
C GLU A 137 -7.42 8.27 -2.08
N CYS A 138 -6.49 8.86 -2.83
CA CYS A 138 -6.28 10.31 -2.86
C CYS A 138 -7.45 11.05 -3.50
N ASP A 139 -7.98 10.55 -4.61
CA ASP A 139 -8.98 11.25 -5.41
C ASP A 139 -10.39 11.13 -4.83
N TYR A 140 -10.68 10.01 -4.15
CA TYR A 140 -12.02 9.72 -3.66
C TYR A 140 -12.07 9.57 -2.15
N VAL A 141 -11.23 8.73 -1.54
CA VAL A 141 -11.36 8.39 -0.12
C VAL A 141 -10.96 9.56 0.78
N MET A 142 -9.81 10.17 0.54
CA MET A 142 -9.29 11.27 1.36
C MET A 142 -10.25 12.49 1.38
N PRO A 143 -10.78 12.97 0.24
CA PRO A 143 -11.78 14.03 0.23
C PRO A 143 -13.05 13.71 1.03
N PHE A 144 -13.47 12.43 1.12
CA PHE A 144 -14.61 12.04 1.95
C PHE A 144 -14.33 12.14 3.46
N LEU A 145 -13.07 12.11 3.88
CA LEU A 145 -12.67 12.21 5.29
C LEU A 145 -12.47 13.66 5.74
N LEU A 146 -12.13 14.55 4.81
CA LEU A 146 -12.02 15.97 5.10
C LEU A 146 -13.41 16.61 5.26
N PRO A 147 -13.57 17.57 6.19
CA PRO A 147 -14.80 18.35 6.26
C PRO A 147 -15.03 19.06 4.93
N THR A 148 -16.21 18.88 4.32
CA THR A 148 -16.65 19.76 3.24
C THR A 148 -16.69 21.17 3.81
N ALA A 149 -15.87 22.08 3.27
CA ALA A 149 -16.03 23.50 3.53
C ALA A 149 -17.50 23.86 3.25
N SER A 150 -18.23 24.30 4.27
CA SER A 150 -19.59 24.79 4.10
C SER A 150 -19.55 25.90 3.06
N GLN A 151 -20.19 25.69 1.91
CA GLN A 151 -20.60 26.77 1.02
C GLN A 151 -21.89 27.37 1.55
#